data_AF-A0A7K9GXS1-F1
#
_entry.id   AF-A0A7K9GXS1-F1
#
_cell.length_a   1.000
_cell.length_b   1.000
_cell.length_c   1.000
_cell.angle_alpha   90.00
_cell.angle_beta   90.00
_cell.angle_gamma   90.00
#
_symmetry.space_group_name_H-M   'P 1'
#
loop_
_entity.id
_entity.type
_entity.pdbx_description
1 polymer ?
#
loop_
_entity_poly.entity_id
_entity_poly.type
_entity_poly.pdbx_seq_one_letter_code
_entity_poly.pdbx_strand_id
1 'polypeptide(L)' 'ENPALIRWAYAKSQNVYPTFRPTPRTSFLGAVYGLAPFLFWIFVLKADRDRKEKRIQEGKHKPSPLSVFL' A
#
# COMPACT_ATOMS: atom_id res chain seq x y z
N GLU A 1 -34.71 12.30 15.87
CA GLU A 1 -33.77 11.58 14.98
C GLU A 1 -33.87 12.12 13.55
N ASN A 2 -32.78 12.11 12.79
CA ASN A 2 -32.79 12.51 11.38
C ASN A 2 -32.79 11.25 10.48
N PRO A 3 -33.90 10.94 9.79
CA PRO A 3 -34.00 9.72 8.99
C PRO A 3 -33.06 9.71 7.78
N ALA A 4 -32.72 10.89 7.23
CA ALA A 4 -31.77 10.98 6.12
C ALA A 4 -30.36 10.59 6.56
N LEU A 5 -29.94 11.05 7.75
CA LEU A 5 -28.64 10.71 8.31
C LEU A 5 -28.52 9.21 8.62
N ILE A 6 -29.59 8.62 9.19
CA ILE A 6 -29.64 7.19 9.51
C ILE A 6 -29.52 6.34 8.24
N ARG A 7 -30.25 6.70 7.17
CA ARG A 7 -30.19 6.00 5.88
C ARG A 7 -28.81 6.10 5.23
N TRP A 8 -28.17 7.27 5.29
CA TRP A 8 -26.82 7.46 4.76
C TRP A 8 -25.79 6.60 5.52
N ALA A 9 -25.85 6.60 6.86
CA ALA A 9 -24.97 5.79 7.69
C ALA A 9 -25.15 4.29 7.42
N TYR A 10 -26.40 3.82 7.30
CA TYR A 10 -26.72 2.44 6.93
C TYR A 10 -26.16 2.06 5.55
N ALA A 11 -26.36 2.92 4.55
CA ALA A 11 -25.87 2.67 3.19
C ALA A 11 -24.34 2.52 3.12
N LYS A 12 -23.60 3.30 3.92
CA LYS A 12 -22.13 3.29 3.95
C LYS A 12 -21.54 2.12 4.74
N SER A 13 -22.24 1.64 5.77
CA SER A 13 -21.71 0.63 6.70
C SER A 13 -22.22 -0.78 6.42
N GLN A 14 -23.53 -0.93 6.20
CA GLN A 14 -24.20 -2.23 6.15
C GLN A 14 -24.60 -2.65 4.74
N ASN A 15 -24.82 -1.70 3.82
CA ASN A 15 -25.31 -2.02 2.47
C ASN A 15 -24.22 -2.23 1.41
N VAL A 16 -22.93 -2.12 1.76
CA VAL A 16 -21.82 -2.18 0.78
C VAL A 16 -21.66 -3.57 0.17
N TYR A 17 -21.61 -4.62 0.99
CA TYR A 17 -21.41 -5.99 0.52
C TYR A 17 -22.69 -6.67 -0.01
N PRO A 18 -23.88 -6.49 0.60
CA PRO A 18 -25.12 -7.07 0.05
C PRO A 18 -25.44 -6.62 -1.38
N THR A 19 -24.97 -5.42 -1.78
CA THR A 19 -25.18 -4.88 -3.13
C THR A 19 -23.95 -4.98 -4.04
N PHE A 20 -22.84 -5.55 -3.55
CA PHE A 20 -21.64 -5.72 -4.34
C PHE A 20 -21.83 -6.79 -5.43
N ARG A 21 -21.36 -6.48 -6.64
CA ARG A 21 -21.34 -7.43 -7.75
C ARG A 21 -19.91 -7.62 -8.25
N PRO A 22 -19.37 -8.86 -8.23
CA PRO A 22 -18.08 -9.15 -8.84
C PRO A 22 -18.23 -9.08 -10.37
N THR A 23 -17.76 -7.97 -10.94
CA THR A 23 -17.70 -7.74 -12.39
C THR A 23 -16.24 -7.64 -12.80
N PRO A 24 -15.87 -7.88 -14.07
CA PRO A 24 -14.49 -7.74 -14.51
C PRO A 24 -13.87 -6.38 -14.12
N ARG A 25 -14.65 -5.29 -14.22
CA ARG A 25 -14.22 -3.94 -13.82
C ARG A 25 -13.95 -3.83 -12.31
N THR A 26 -14.88 -4.29 -11.47
CA THR A 26 -14.73 -4.17 -10.01
C THR A 26 -13.64 -5.10 -9.48
N SER A 27 -13.53 -6.31 -10.02
CA SER A 27 -12.46 -7.25 -9.69
C SER A 27 -11.08 -6.71 -10.10
N PHE A 28 -10.96 -6.14 -11.31
CA PHE A 28 -9.71 -5.54 -11.77
C PHE A 28 -9.28 -4.37 -10.88
N LEU A 29 -10.17 -3.43 -10.60
CA LEU A 29 -9.86 -2.30 -9.71
C LEU A 29 -9.50 -2.77 -8.31
N GLY A 30 -10.23 -3.74 -7.76
CA GLY A 30 -9.91 -4.35 -6.46
C GLY A 30 -8.51 -4.96 -6.44
N ALA A 31 -8.11 -5.68 -7.48
CA ALA A 31 -6.77 -6.25 -7.60
C ALA A 31 -5.69 -5.16 -7.74
N VAL A 32 -5.93 -4.13 -8.55
CA VAL A 32 -4.99 -3.01 -8.70
C VAL A 32 -4.79 -2.29 -7.37
N TYR A 33 -5.87 -1.86 -6.71
CA TYR A 33 -5.75 -1.15 -5.43
C TYR A 33 -5.27 -2.05 -4.30
N GLY A 34 -5.59 -3.35 -4.36
CA GLY A 34 -5.16 -4.34 -3.38
C GLY A 34 -3.69 -4.71 -3.50
N LEU A 35 -3.14 -4.85 -4.71
CA LEU A 35 -1.77 -5.35 -4.93
C LEU A 35 -0.76 -4.25 -5.30
N ALA A 36 -1.19 -3.20 -6.01
CA ALA A 36 -0.27 -2.18 -6.50
C ALA A 36 0.54 -1.48 -5.39
N PRO A 37 -0.04 -1.12 -4.23
CA PRO A 37 0.75 -0.51 -3.15
C PRO A 37 1.87 -1.44 -2.66
N PHE A 38 1.59 -2.73 -2.51
CA PHE A 38 2.60 -3.69 -2.06
C PHE A 38 3.70 -3.88 -3.09
N LEU A 39 3.34 -4.09 -4.37
CA LEU A 39 4.32 -4.25 -5.44
C LEU A 39 5.17 -2.99 -5.61
N PHE A 40 4.55 -1.81 -5.52
CA PHE A 40 5.24 -0.53 -5.56
C PHE A 40 6.28 -0.41 -4.43
N TRP A 41 5.89 -0.67 -3.18
CA TRP A 41 6.81 -0.56 -2.05
C TRP A 41 7.90 -1.63 -2.08
N ILE A 42 7.60 -2.86 -2.48
CA ILE A 42 8.62 -3.90 -2.68
C ILE A 42 9.67 -3.41 -3.66
N PHE A 43 9.26 -2.83 -4.79
CA PHE A 43 10.18 -2.35 -5.81
C PHE A 43 11.00 -1.15 -5.32
N VAL A 44 10.36 -0.16 -4.71
CA VAL A 44 11.03 1.04 -4.17
C VAL A 44 12.05 0.66 -3.11
N LEU A 45 11.66 -0.16 -2.13
CA LEU A 45 12.55 -0.59 -1.05
C LEU A 45 13.68 -1.47 -1.58
N LYS A 46 13.40 -2.34 -2.55
CA LYS A 46 14.44 -3.16 -3.19
C LYS A 46 15.46 -2.29 -3.92
N ALA A 47 15.01 -1.32 -4.71
CA ALA A 47 15.90 -0.41 -5.42
C ALA A 47 16.77 0.44 -4.47
N ASP A 48 16.20 0.89 -3.34
CA ASP A 48 16.94 1.63 -2.33
C ASP A 48 18.00 0.76 -1.64
N ARG A 49 17.62 -0.47 -1.25
CA ARG A 49 18.55 -1.46 -0.67
C ARG A 49 19.70 -1.78 -1.62
N ASP A 50 19.40 -2.13 -2.87
CA ASP A 50 20.40 -2.47 -3.87
C ASP A 50 21.36 -1.29 -4.11
N ARG A 51 20.86 -0.06 -4.11
CA ARG A 51 21.68 1.15 -4.21
C ARG A 51 22.57 1.35 -2.98
N LYS A 52 22.05 1.13 -1.77
CA LYS A 52 22.83 1.24 -0.53
C LYS A 52 23.93 0.19 -0.49
N GLU A 53 23.61 -1.06 -0.78
CA GLU A 53 24.56 -2.18 -0.78
C GLU A 53 25.70 -1.95 -1.80
N LYS A 54 25.40 -1.46 -3.01
CA LYS A 54 26.43 -1.05 -3.98
C LYS A 54 27.36 0.04 -3.45
N ARG A 55 26.83 1.07 -2.77
CA ARG A 55 27.66 2.14 -2.19
C ARG A 55 28.55 1.63 -1.06
N ILE A 56 28.10 0.63 -0.30
CA ILE A 56 28.90 -0.01 0.75
C ILE A 56 30.06 -0.78 0.10
N GLN A 57 29.79 -1.56 -0.94
CA GLN A 57 30.82 -2.32 -1.68
C GLN A 57 31.86 -1.40 -2.34
N GLU A 58 31.45 -0.26 -2.87
CA GLU A 58 32.35 0.74 -3.45
C GLU A 58 33.12 1.56 -2.39
N GLY A 59 32.87 1.35 -1.09
CA GLY A 59 33.46 2.13 0.00
C GLY A 59 32.99 3.59 0.07
N LYS A 60 31.93 3.94 -0.67
CA LYS A 60 31.37 5.30 -0.74
C LYS A 60 30.26 5.55 0.29
N HIS A 61 29.81 4.51 0.99
CA HIS A 61 28.83 4.64 2.05
C HIS A 61 29.50 5.16 3.33
N LYS A 62 29.01 6.28 3.86
CA LYS A 62 29.42 6.80 5.17
C LYS A 62 28.36 6.40 6.20
N PRO A 63 28.61 5.37 7.03
CA PRO A 63 27.69 5.04 8.11
C PRO A 63 27.63 6.18 9.13
N SER A 64 26.49 6.33 9.79
CA SER A 64 26.35 7.24 10.94
C SER A 64 27.34 6.83 12.04
N PRO A 65 27.93 7.77 12.79
CA PRO A 65 28.84 7.44 13.89
C PRO A 65 28.22 6.56 14.98
N LEU A 66 26.88 6.47 15.04
CA LEU A 66 26.14 5.62 15.97
C LEU A 66 25.60 4.33 15.32
N SER A 67 25.94 4.07 14.06
CA SER A 67 25.52 2.87 13.33
C SER A 67 26.39 1.68 13.74
N VAL A 68 25.84 0.78 14.56
CA VAL A 68 26.53 -0.48 14.93
C VAL A 68 26.41 -1.55 13.83
N PHE A 69 25.52 -1.32 12.87
CA PHE A 69 25.35 -2.16 11.69
C PHE A 69 26.09 -1.53 10.51
N LEU A 70 27.01 -2.30 9.92
CA LEU A 70 27.84 -1.93 8.75
C LEU A 70 27.01 -1.65 7.50
#